data_AF-A0A7V3D5J6-F1
#
_entry.id   AF-A0A7V3D5J6-F1
#
_cell.length_a   1.000
_cell.length_b   1.000
_cell.length_c   1.000
_cell.angle_alpha   90.00
_cell.angle_beta   90.00
_cell.angle_gamma   90.00
#
_symmetry.space_group_name_H-M   'P 1'
#
loop_
_entity.id
_entity.type
_entity.pdbx_description
1 polymer ?
#
loop_
_entity_poly.entity_id
_entity_poly.type
_entity_poly.pdbx_seq_one_letter_code
_entity_poly.pdbx_strand_id
1 'polypeptide(L)'
;RKFLRRNKGPVLAAAAMVALLVVGSAVSTWQALRAIRAEGVAEERREAAEQAEQQAKADRDTADKERRRAEANEEKAQHNLYIANMNRVRFELEHNNIESARKLLELYRHPKEPEKDRRGWEWYYWDRICQGELHTLKGHNEQVLDVAFSPDGALLASAGGSPNPTVKVWDTVTGRELRTLTGFTAVVSMIEFSPDGRMLASRSGTAVTLWEVTTAKVIRTLTPEGKETFGPVAFSPDWNTLAVSVSEGVAWSIKFWDLKEEKWHGSLAVNTNPSRLQYSPDGKLLALGSSDGAQLWDVARRTRLHTVTGHFFNYGHDSLTHVGEAMTALAFSHDGRILATCGRTVRPSCTTSAVASSSAP
;
A
#
# COMPACT_ATOMS: atom_id res chain seq x y z
N ARG A 1 -51.88 -80.51 63.82
CA ARG A 1 -53.12 -80.95 63.09
C ARG A 1 -54.44 -80.51 63.75
N LYS A 2 -54.59 -80.40 65.08
CA LYS A 2 -55.82 -79.86 65.73
C LYS A 2 -56.01 -78.32 65.61
N PHE A 3 -54.92 -77.54 65.62
CA PHE A 3 -54.96 -76.07 65.51
C PHE A 3 -55.48 -75.56 64.14
N LEU A 4 -55.10 -76.22 63.06
CA LEU A 4 -55.50 -75.89 61.67
C LEU A 4 -56.99 -76.13 61.36
N ARG A 5 -57.72 -76.90 62.16
CA ARG A 5 -59.17 -77.17 61.94
C ARG A 5 -60.10 -76.11 62.53
N ARG A 6 -59.67 -75.34 63.55
CA ARG A 6 -60.50 -74.33 64.22
C ARG A 6 -60.33 -72.91 63.65
N ASN A 7 -59.24 -72.65 62.94
CA ASN A 7 -58.87 -71.32 62.40
C ASN A 7 -58.91 -71.24 60.85
N LYS A 8 -59.70 -72.06 60.16
CA LYS A 8 -59.70 -72.13 58.67
C LYS A 8 -60.04 -70.79 57.99
N GLY A 9 -61.03 -70.05 58.49
CA GLY A 9 -61.41 -68.72 57.98
C GLY A 9 -60.30 -67.67 58.08
N PRO A 10 -59.73 -67.41 59.28
CA PRO A 10 -58.63 -66.46 59.43
C PRO A 10 -57.34 -66.93 58.74
N VAL A 11 -57.08 -68.24 58.62
CA VAL A 11 -55.92 -68.77 57.86
C VAL A 11 -56.09 -68.56 56.35
N LEU A 12 -57.29 -68.74 55.80
CA LEU A 12 -57.59 -68.45 54.39
C LEU A 12 -57.55 -66.95 54.09
N ALA A 13 -58.08 -66.11 54.99
CA ALA A 13 -58.02 -64.66 54.86
C ALA A 13 -56.57 -64.13 54.97
N ALA A 14 -55.78 -64.69 55.88
CA ALA A 14 -54.35 -64.39 55.97
C ALA A 14 -53.59 -64.86 54.72
N ALA A 15 -53.89 -66.04 54.18
CA ALA A 15 -53.29 -66.53 52.94
C ALA A 15 -53.67 -65.65 51.72
N ALA A 16 -54.92 -65.18 51.64
CA ALA A 16 -55.38 -64.28 50.59
C ALA A 16 -54.75 -62.88 50.72
N MET A 17 -54.61 -62.32 51.93
CA MET A 17 -53.88 -61.08 52.16
C MET A 17 -52.40 -61.21 51.81
N VAL A 18 -51.76 -62.32 52.18
CA VAL A 18 -50.37 -62.61 51.79
C VAL A 18 -50.26 -62.72 50.26
N ALA A 19 -51.20 -63.39 49.59
CA ALA A 19 -51.20 -63.47 48.13
C ALA A 19 -51.38 -62.10 47.46
N LEU A 20 -52.29 -61.25 47.95
CA LEU A 20 -52.49 -59.88 47.43
C LEU A 20 -51.27 -58.99 47.68
N LEU A 21 -50.60 -59.12 48.83
CA LEU A 21 -49.35 -58.42 49.12
C LEU A 21 -48.20 -58.88 48.21
N VAL A 22 -48.10 -60.18 47.92
CA VAL A 22 -47.11 -60.74 47.00
C VAL A 22 -47.37 -60.30 45.55
N VAL A 23 -48.63 -60.25 45.12
CA VAL A 23 -48.99 -59.74 43.79
C VAL A 23 -48.76 -58.23 43.69
N GLY A 24 -49.11 -57.46 44.73
CA GLY A 24 -48.86 -56.02 44.78
C GLY A 24 -47.37 -55.68 44.76
N SER A 25 -46.53 -56.43 45.49
CA SER A 25 -45.08 -56.25 45.46
C SER A 25 -44.46 -56.69 44.12
N ALA A 26 -44.99 -57.74 43.48
CA ALA A 26 -44.58 -58.17 42.15
C ALA A 26 -44.95 -57.15 41.06
N VAL A 27 -46.14 -56.54 41.12
CA VAL A 27 -46.56 -55.48 40.18
C VAL A 27 -45.74 -54.21 40.39
N SER A 28 -45.50 -53.83 41.66
CA SER A 28 -44.66 -52.67 42.00
C SER A 28 -43.22 -52.86 41.52
N THR A 29 -42.62 -54.03 41.75
CA THR A 29 -41.26 -54.34 41.25
C THR A 29 -41.22 -54.42 39.72
N TRP A 30 -42.26 -54.95 39.08
CA TRP A 30 -42.36 -54.94 37.62
C TRP A 30 -42.48 -53.53 37.03
N GLN A 31 -43.28 -52.66 37.65
CA GLN A 31 -43.39 -51.25 37.26
C GLN A 31 -42.07 -50.49 37.46
N ALA A 32 -41.37 -50.72 38.58
CA ALA A 32 -40.06 -50.15 38.84
C ALA A 32 -39.01 -50.60 37.82
N LEU A 33 -38.96 -51.90 37.50
CA LEU A 33 -38.06 -52.45 36.47
C LEU A 33 -38.38 -51.89 35.08
N ARG A 34 -39.66 -51.68 34.77
CA ARG A 34 -40.09 -51.07 33.50
C ARG A 34 -39.69 -49.60 33.42
N ALA A 35 -39.78 -48.84 34.51
CA ALA A 35 -39.32 -47.46 34.58
C ALA A 35 -37.81 -47.35 34.39
N ILE A 36 -37.02 -48.18 35.08
CA ILE A 36 -35.55 -48.24 34.93
C ILE A 36 -35.16 -48.59 33.48
N ARG A 37 -35.84 -49.58 32.88
CA ARG A 37 -35.60 -49.94 31.47
C ARG A 37 -35.98 -48.81 30.50
N ALA A 38 -37.02 -48.04 30.81
CA ALA A 38 -37.43 -46.89 30.00
C ALA A 38 -36.45 -45.71 30.14
N GLU A 39 -35.91 -45.47 31.34
CA GLU A 39 -34.87 -44.47 31.57
C GLU A 39 -33.57 -44.80 30.83
N GLY A 40 -33.10 -46.05 30.90
CA GLY A 40 -31.90 -46.47 30.15
C GLY A 40 -32.04 -46.29 28.63
N VAL A 41 -33.21 -46.63 28.06
CA VAL A 41 -33.49 -46.38 26.63
C VAL A 41 -33.59 -44.88 26.32
N ALA A 42 -34.06 -44.06 27.26
CA ALA A 42 -34.13 -42.62 27.08
C ALA A 42 -32.74 -41.96 27.13
N GLU A 43 -31.85 -42.46 27.98
CA GLU A 43 -30.46 -42.00 28.12
C GLU A 43 -29.62 -42.37 26.88
N GLU A 44 -29.70 -43.63 26.41
CA GLU A 44 -29.07 -44.05 25.14
C GLU A 44 -29.54 -43.19 23.95
N ARG A 45 -30.84 -42.84 23.90
CA ARG A 45 -31.38 -41.96 22.86
C ARG A 45 -30.88 -40.52 22.99
N ARG A 46 -30.63 -40.02 24.20
CA ARG A 46 -30.05 -38.69 24.43
C ARG A 46 -28.59 -38.65 24.00
N GLU A 47 -27.80 -39.65 24.39
CA GLU A 47 -26.40 -39.77 23.96
C GLU A 47 -26.29 -39.90 22.45
N ALA A 48 -27.14 -40.72 21.82
CA ALA A 48 -27.19 -40.83 20.37
C ALA A 48 -27.60 -39.50 19.69
N ALA A 49 -28.51 -38.73 20.30
CA ALA A 49 -28.91 -37.42 19.79
C ALA A 49 -27.78 -36.39 19.93
N GLU A 50 -27.06 -36.36 21.04
CA GLU A 50 -25.91 -35.49 21.27
C GLU A 50 -24.76 -35.82 20.31
N GLN A 51 -24.46 -37.10 20.09
CA GLN A 51 -23.47 -37.53 19.11
C GLN A 51 -23.88 -37.14 17.68
N ALA A 52 -25.17 -37.29 17.33
CA ALA A 52 -25.69 -36.87 16.05
C ALA A 52 -25.59 -35.34 15.85
N GLU A 53 -25.84 -34.56 16.91
CA GLU A 53 -25.70 -33.10 16.86
C GLU A 53 -24.23 -32.68 16.71
N GLN A 54 -23.31 -33.31 17.44
CA GLN A 54 -21.87 -33.08 17.31
C GLN A 54 -21.37 -33.44 15.90
N GLN A 55 -21.82 -34.57 15.35
CA GLN A 55 -21.49 -34.98 13.98
C GLN A 55 -22.04 -33.98 12.97
N ALA A 56 -23.30 -33.56 13.11
CA ALA A 56 -23.91 -32.56 12.22
C ALA A 56 -23.17 -31.21 12.29
N LYS A 57 -22.66 -30.82 13.45
CA LYS A 57 -21.83 -29.62 13.61
C LYS A 57 -20.48 -29.76 12.91
N ALA A 58 -19.80 -30.89 13.07
CA ALA A 58 -18.53 -31.17 12.40
C ALA A 58 -18.69 -31.21 10.86
N ASP A 59 -19.78 -31.80 10.37
CA ASP A 59 -20.11 -31.85 8.95
C ASP A 59 -20.37 -30.43 8.39
N ARG A 60 -21.12 -29.60 9.13
CA ARG A 60 -21.32 -28.18 8.77
C ARG A 60 -20.02 -27.39 8.72
N ASP A 61 -19.17 -27.53 9.73
CA ASP A 61 -17.87 -26.84 9.77
C ASP A 61 -16.96 -27.29 8.62
N THR A 62 -17.06 -28.55 8.21
CA THR A 62 -16.31 -29.10 7.06
C THR A 62 -16.85 -28.55 5.75
N ALA A 63 -18.17 -28.54 5.56
CA ALA A 63 -18.82 -27.96 4.39
C ALA A 63 -18.50 -26.46 4.25
N ASP A 64 -18.50 -25.70 5.35
CA ASP A 64 -18.15 -24.28 5.35
C ASP A 64 -16.69 -24.04 4.96
N LYS A 65 -15.76 -24.89 5.43
CA LYS A 65 -14.35 -24.84 5.01
C LYS A 65 -14.18 -25.14 3.53
N GLU A 66 -14.88 -26.14 3.01
CA GLU A 66 -14.85 -26.49 1.59
C GLU A 66 -15.43 -25.38 0.73
N ARG A 67 -16.54 -24.78 1.15
CA ARG A 67 -17.14 -23.62 0.49
C ARG A 67 -16.17 -22.45 0.42
N ARG A 68 -15.54 -22.07 1.54
CA ARG A 68 -14.54 -20.99 1.56
C ARG A 68 -13.34 -21.28 0.66
N ARG A 69 -12.90 -22.54 0.58
CA ARG A 69 -11.84 -22.96 -0.35
C ARG A 69 -12.28 -22.86 -1.81
N ALA A 70 -13.51 -23.25 -2.13
CA ALA A 70 -14.06 -23.13 -3.47
C ALA A 70 -14.18 -21.66 -3.89
N GLU A 71 -14.69 -20.79 -3.01
CA GLU A 71 -14.78 -19.34 -3.24
C GLU A 71 -13.39 -18.73 -3.48
N ALA A 72 -12.39 -19.04 -2.63
CA ALA A 72 -11.02 -18.56 -2.82
C ALA A 72 -10.37 -19.07 -4.12
N ASN A 73 -10.64 -20.32 -4.50
CA ASN A 73 -10.16 -20.88 -5.76
C ASN A 73 -10.80 -20.20 -6.97
N GLU A 74 -12.09 -19.89 -6.90
CA GLU A 74 -12.79 -19.14 -7.93
C GLU A 74 -12.24 -17.72 -8.07
N GLU A 75 -12.03 -16.99 -6.97
CA GLU A 75 -11.43 -15.66 -7.00
C GLU A 75 -10.04 -15.68 -7.63
N LYS A 76 -9.21 -16.67 -7.26
CA LYS A 76 -7.87 -16.85 -7.85
C LYS A 76 -7.95 -17.17 -9.35
N ALA A 77 -8.88 -18.03 -9.77
CA ALA A 77 -9.08 -18.35 -11.17
C ALA A 77 -9.51 -17.13 -11.98
N GLN A 78 -10.41 -16.31 -11.44
CA GLN A 78 -10.87 -15.09 -12.10
C GLN A 78 -9.76 -14.01 -12.15
N HIS A 79 -8.91 -13.89 -11.12
CA HIS A 79 -7.72 -13.03 -11.16
C HIS A 79 -6.71 -13.49 -12.23
N ASN A 80 -6.43 -14.79 -12.28
CA ASN A 80 -5.55 -15.37 -13.31
C ASN A 80 -6.08 -15.11 -14.72
N LEU A 81 -7.40 -15.21 -14.91
CA LEU A 81 -8.05 -14.88 -16.18
C LEU A 81 -7.88 -13.40 -16.55
N TYR A 82 -8.04 -12.48 -15.59
CA TYR A 82 -7.79 -11.06 -15.81
C TYR A 82 -6.34 -10.81 -16.26
N ILE A 83 -5.35 -11.36 -15.56
CA ILE A 83 -3.93 -11.21 -15.93
C ILE A 83 -3.66 -11.79 -17.33
N ALA A 84 -4.21 -12.97 -17.65
CA ALA A 84 -4.08 -13.56 -18.97
C ALA A 84 -4.67 -12.66 -20.07
N ASN A 85 -5.83 -12.04 -19.81
CA ASN A 85 -6.45 -11.09 -20.75
C ASN A 85 -5.64 -9.79 -20.87
N MET A 86 -5.04 -9.27 -19.79
CA MET A 86 -4.15 -8.10 -19.88
C MET A 86 -2.87 -8.41 -20.66
N ASN A 87 -2.30 -9.60 -20.50
CA ASN A 87 -1.18 -10.05 -21.33
C ASN A 87 -1.57 -10.17 -22.81
N ARG A 88 -2.81 -10.61 -23.08
CA ARG A 88 -3.34 -10.64 -24.45
C ARG A 88 -3.53 -9.24 -25.03
N VAL A 89 -4.08 -8.30 -24.25
CA VAL A 89 -4.19 -6.89 -24.67
C VAL A 89 -2.82 -6.33 -25.05
N ARG A 90 -1.81 -6.56 -24.20
CA ARG A 90 -0.43 -6.18 -24.47
C ARG A 90 0.07 -6.78 -25.79
N PHE A 91 -0.13 -8.07 -26.01
CA PHE A 91 0.27 -8.74 -27.26
C PHE A 91 -0.38 -8.11 -28.49
N GLU A 92 -1.68 -7.82 -28.44
CA GLU A 92 -2.38 -7.16 -29.55
C GLU A 92 -1.83 -5.76 -29.82
N LEU A 93 -1.52 -4.99 -28.76
CA LEU A 93 -0.93 -3.65 -28.90
C LEU A 93 0.49 -3.68 -29.47
N GLU A 94 1.32 -4.67 -29.08
CA GLU A 94 2.66 -4.88 -29.65
C GLU A 94 2.61 -5.20 -31.16
N HIS A 95 1.52 -5.80 -31.63
CA HIS A 95 1.28 -6.08 -33.05
C HIS A 95 0.42 -5.01 -33.74
N ASN A 96 0.22 -3.85 -33.10
CA ASN A 96 -0.55 -2.72 -33.62
C ASN A 96 -2.05 -3.01 -33.89
N ASN A 97 -2.62 -4.02 -33.23
CA ASN A 97 -4.03 -4.40 -33.32
C ASN A 97 -4.89 -3.69 -32.25
N ILE A 98 -5.03 -2.37 -32.38
CA ILE A 98 -5.70 -1.52 -31.38
C ILE A 98 -7.18 -1.91 -31.18
N GLU A 99 -7.90 -2.28 -32.24
CA GLU A 99 -9.32 -2.62 -32.14
C GLU A 99 -9.57 -3.92 -31.36
N SER A 100 -8.72 -4.93 -31.55
CA SER A 100 -8.74 -6.19 -30.80
C SER A 100 -8.44 -5.94 -29.32
N ALA A 101 -7.42 -5.13 -29.03
CA ALA A 101 -7.09 -4.71 -27.68
C ALA A 101 -8.27 -3.98 -27.01
N ARG A 102 -8.90 -3.04 -27.71
CA ARG A 102 -10.08 -2.31 -27.21
C ARG A 102 -11.24 -3.26 -26.89
N LYS A 103 -11.56 -4.21 -27.78
CA LYS A 103 -12.61 -5.22 -27.54
C LYS A 103 -12.37 -6.04 -26.28
N LEU A 104 -11.12 -6.41 -26.00
CA LEU A 104 -10.76 -7.13 -24.79
C LEU A 104 -10.90 -6.26 -23.52
N LEU A 105 -10.56 -4.97 -23.61
CA LEU A 105 -10.71 -4.03 -22.50
C LEU A 105 -12.17 -3.70 -22.19
N GLU A 106 -13.05 -3.67 -23.20
CA GLU A 106 -14.49 -3.47 -23.03
C GLU A 106 -15.15 -4.53 -22.13
N LEU A 107 -14.63 -5.76 -22.11
CA LEU A 107 -15.10 -6.82 -21.21
C LEU A 107 -15.03 -6.42 -19.72
N TYR A 108 -14.15 -5.47 -19.39
CA TYR A 108 -13.88 -5.00 -18.03
C TYR A 108 -14.31 -3.55 -17.79
N ARG A 109 -14.81 -2.82 -18.81
CA ARG A 109 -15.20 -1.39 -18.66
C ARG A 109 -16.34 -1.20 -17.65
N HIS A 110 -17.29 -2.13 -17.64
CA HIS A 110 -18.42 -2.15 -16.72
C HIS A 110 -18.40 -3.47 -15.92
N PRO A 111 -17.76 -3.48 -14.73
CA PRO A 111 -17.77 -4.66 -13.88
C PRO A 111 -19.22 -5.02 -13.53
N LYS A 112 -19.60 -6.28 -13.71
CA LYS A 112 -20.93 -6.79 -13.29
C LYS A 112 -21.14 -6.62 -11.78
N GLU A 113 -20.06 -6.67 -11.02
CA GLU A 113 -20.02 -6.47 -9.56
C GLU A 113 -19.03 -5.32 -9.25
N PRO A 114 -19.50 -4.06 -9.12
CA PRO A 114 -18.63 -2.90 -8.90
C PRO A 114 -17.80 -3.01 -7.60
N GLU A 115 -18.34 -3.67 -6.58
CA GLU A 115 -17.65 -3.89 -5.30
C GLU A 115 -16.46 -4.86 -5.43
N LYS A 116 -16.40 -5.63 -6.52
CA LYS A 116 -15.29 -6.51 -6.87
C LYS A 116 -14.62 -6.04 -8.16
N ASP A 117 -14.43 -4.73 -8.31
CA ASP A 117 -13.60 -4.22 -9.40
C ASP A 117 -12.16 -4.71 -9.25
N ARG A 118 -11.69 -5.45 -10.25
CA ARG A 118 -10.36 -6.07 -10.27
C ARG A 118 -9.38 -5.34 -11.18
N ARG A 119 -9.80 -4.22 -11.78
CA ARG A 119 -8.93 -3.44 -12.66
C ARG A 119 -7.76 -2.88 -11.86
N GLY A 120 -6.56 -3.26 -12.27
CA GLY A 120 -5.32 -2.64 -11.84
C GLY A 120 -4.98 -1.43 -12.71
N TRP A 121 -3.83 -0.82 -12.43
CA TRP A 121 -3.28 0.29 -13.22
C TRP A 121 -3.06 -0.10 -14.68
N GLU A 122 -2.82 -1.39 -14.96
CA GLU A 122 -2.58 -1.92 -16.30
C GLU A 122 -3.77 -1.68 -17.22
N TRP A 123 -5.00 -1.96 -16.73
CA TRP A 123 -6.21 -1.77 -17.52
C TRP A 123 -6.36 -0.31 -17.94
N TYR A 124 -6.18 0.63 -17.00
CA TYR A 124 -6.25 2.05 -17.28
C TYR A 124 -5.16 2.48 -18.27
N TYR A 125 -3.93 2.00 -18.09
CA TYR A 125 -2.83 2.29 -19.01
C TYR A 125 -3.14 1.82 -20.45
N TRP A 126 -3.61 0.58 -20.62
CA TRP A 126 -3.95 0.04 -21.92
C TRP A 126 -5.18 0.71 -22.55
N ASP A 127 -6.18 1.09 -21.75
CA ASP A 127 -7.36 1.82 -22.21
C ASP A 127 -6.98 3.21 -22.74
N ARG A 128 -6.11 3.95 -22.03
CA ARG A 128 -5.56 5.23 -22.49
C ARG A 128 -4.80 5.09 -23.82
N ILE A 129 -4.02 4.01 -23.99
CA ILE A 129 -3.35 3.70 -25.28
C ILE A 129 -4.39 3.49 -26.38
N CYS A 130 -5.40 2.67 -26.12
CA CYS A 130 -6.43 2.36 -27.11
C CYS A 130 -7.29 3.57 -27.48
N GLN A 131 -7.42 4.54 -26.59
CA GLN A 131 -8.15 5.80 -26.82
C GLN A 131 -7.27 6.88 -27.49
N GLY A 132 -5.96 6.64 -27.64
CA GLY A 132 -5.03 7.61 -28.19
C GLY A 132 -4.77 8.79 -27.25
N GLU A 133 -5.00 8.61 -25.95
CA GLU A 133 -4.86 9.65 -24.92
C GLU A 133 -3.45 9.70 -24.30
N LEU A 134 -2.52 8.84 -24.75
CA LEU A 134 -1.12 8.94 -24.39
C LEU A 134 -0.37 9.89 -25.33
N HIS A 135 0.24 10.90 -24.75
CA HIS A 135 1.05 11.86 -25.48
C HIS A 135 2.53 11.49 -25.43
N THR A 136 3.17 11.43 -26.60
CA THR A 136 4.64 11.46 -26.68
C THR A 136 5.09 12.92 -26.76
N LEU A 137 5.64 13.43 -25.68
CA LEU A 137 6.07 14.83 -25.56
C LEU A 137 7.43 15.03 -26.26
N LYS A 138 7.39 15.35 -27.55
CA LYS A 138 8.59 15.63 -28.36
C LYS A 138 8.95 17.10 -28.24
N GLY A 139 10.21 17.40 -27.89
CA GLY A 139 10.71 18.77 -27.88
C GLY A 139 12.06 18.96 -27.19
N HIS A 140 12.42 18.10 -26.24
CA HIS A 140 13.78 18.08 -25.71
C HIS A 140 14.75 17.54 -26.77
N ASN A 141 15.87 18.24 -26.94
CA ASN A 141 16.93 17.85 -27.88
C ASN A 141 17.94 16.86 -27.27
N GLU A 142 17.87 16.67 -25.95
CA GLU A 142 18.80 15.90 -25.14
C GLU A 142 18.05 15.04 -24.13
N GLN A 143 18.79 14.25 -23.35
CA GLN A 143 18.21 13.40 -22.30
C GLN A 143 17.33 14.21 -21.34
N VAL A 144 16.15 13.68 -21.04
CA VAL A 144 15.28 14.21 -19.97
C VAL A 144 15.79 13.65 -18.65
N LEU A 145 16.24 14.52 -17.77
CA LEU A 145 16.89 14.15 -16.50
C LEU A 145 15.92 14.08 -15.32
N ASP A 146 14.81 14.82 -15.39
CA ASP A 146 13.80 14.84 -14.33
C ASP A 146 12.44 15.26 -14.87
N VAL A 147 11.37 14.83 -14.20
CA VAL A 147 9.98 15.18 -14.51
C VAL A 147 9.20 15.42 -13.23
N ALA A 148 8.27 16.38 -13.25
CA ALA A 148 7.40 16.68 -12.12
C ALA A 148 6.00 17.05 -12.61
N PHE A 149 4.96 16.50 -11.99
CA PHE A 149 3.58 16.96 -12.20
C PHE A 149 3.28 18.16 -11.31
N SER A 150 2.41 19.06 -11.78
CA SER A 150 1.78 20.02 -10.90
C SER A 150 0.85 19.31 -9.91
N PRO A 151 0.55 19.93 -8.75
CA PRO A 151 -0.30 19.31 -7.72
C PRO A 151 -1.70 18.94 -8.20
N ASP A 152 -2.25 19.70 -9.15
CA ASP A 152 -3.55 19.43 -9.80
C ASP A 152 -3.46 18.44 -10.96
N GLY A 153 -2.26 18.02 -11.35
CA GLY A 153 -2.00 17.11 -12.47
C GLY A 153 -2.26 17.73 -13.86
N ALA A 154 -2.60 19.02 -13.95
CA ALA A 154 -2.90 19.69 -15.22
C ALA A 154 -1.63 20.00 -16.04
N LEU A 155 -0.50 20.15 -15.35
CA LEU A 155 0.80 20.47 -15.95
C LEU A 155 1.82 19.37 -15.67
N LEU A 156 2.72 19.18 -16.62
CA LEU A 156 3.94 18.40 -16.45
C LEU A 156 5.12 19.31 -16.74
N ALA A 157 6.13 19.33 -15.88
CA ALA A 157 7.42 19.92 -16.15
C ALA A 157 8.43 18.81 -16.45
N SER A 158 9.37 19.09 -17.35
CA SER A 158 10.43 18.16 -17.74
C SER A 158 11.74 18.90 -17.93
N ALA A 159 12.82 18.37 -17.37
CA ALA A 159 14.14 18.96 -17.35
C ALA A 159 15.06 18.29 -18.37
N GLY A 160 15.64 19.09 -19.27
CA GLY A 160 16.55 18.64 -20.33
C GLY A 160 18.03 18.76 -19.94
N GLY A 161 18.84 17.88 -20.52
CA GLY A 161 20.29 17.81 -20.36
C GLY A 161 21.10 18.79 -21.23
N SER A 162 22.43 18.59 -21.21
CA SER A 162 23.45 19.38 -21.92
C SER A 162 23.54 18.95 -23.39
N PRO A 163 23.88 19.84 -24.35
CA PRO A 163 24.48 21.18 -24.18
C PRO A 163 23.48 22.33 -24.09
N ASN A 164 22.21 22.11 -24.41
CA ASN A 164 21.18 23.15 -24.39
C ASN A 164 20.10 22.81 -23.36
N PRO A 165 20.43 22.90 -22.06
CA PRO A 165 19.48 22.58 -20.99
C PRO A 165 18.30 23.52 -21.03
N THR A 166 17.10 22.93 -21.05
CA THR A 166 15.84 23.66 -20.99
C THR A 166 14.90 22.95 -20.02
N VAL A 167 13.94 23.68 -19.47
CA VAL A 167 12.81 23.07 -18.78
C VAL A 167 11.56 23.37 -19.58
N LYS A 168 10.81 22.33 -19.94
CA LYS A 168 9.57 22.47 -20.70
C LYS A 168 8.39 22.17 -19.81
N VAL A 169 7.36 23.01 -19.90
CA VAL A 169 6.06 22.83 -19.23
C VAL A 169 5.04 22.44 -20.29
N TRP A 170 4.31 21.36 -20.02
CA TRP A 170 3.36 20.73 -20.92
C TRP A 170 1.97 20.72 -20.30
N ASP A 171 0.96 20.83 -21.15
CA ASP A 171 -0.41 20.54 -20.81
C ASP A 171 -0.63 19.02 -20.84
N THR A 172 -1.10 18.44 -19.74
CA THR A 172 -1.21 16.98 -19.61
C THR A 172 -2.37 16.39 -20.39
N VAL A 173 -3.39 17.19 -20.70
CA VAL A 173 -4.59 16.78 -21.43
C VAL A 173 -4.33 16.73 -22.94
N THR A 174 -3.63 17.73 -23.46
CA THR A 174 -3.40 17.92 -24.90
C THR A 174 -2.00 17.47 -25.34
N GLY A 175 -1.07 17.27 -24.41
CA GLY A 175 0.32 16.95 -24.69
C GLY A 175 1.11 18.08 -25.32
N ARG A 176 0.55 19.29 -25.36
CA ARG A 176 1.18 20.45 -26.00
C ARG A 176 2.18 21.09 -25.06
N GLU A 177 3.30 21.52 -25.63
CA GLU A 177 4.23 22.40 -24.92
C GLU A 177 3.57 23.76 -24.70
N LEU A 178 3.47 24.18 -23.44
CA LEU A 178 2.95 25.48 -23.06
C LEU A 178 4.07 26.51 -22.93
N ARG A 179 5.22 26.12 -22.36
CA ARG A 179 6.34 27.01 -22.08
C ARG A 179 7.67 26.28 -22.20
N THR A 180 8.70 27.02 -22.61
CA THR A 180 10.10 26.63 -22.47
C THR A 180 10.82 27.66 -21.60
N LEU A 181 11.42 27.20 -20.50
CA LEU A 181 12.32 27.94 -19.64
C LEU A 181 13.75 27.74 -20.16
N THR A 182 14.45 28.85 -20.39
CA THR A 182 15.81 28.90 -20.96
C THR A 182 16.73 29.76 -20.09
N GLY A 183 18.04 29.75 -20.37
CA GLY A 183 19.03 30.54 -19.62
C GLY A 183 19.76 29.74 -18.54
N PHE A 184 19.59 28.41 -18.55
CA PHE A 184 20.37 27.51 -17.71
C PHE A 184 21.82 27.43 -18.21
N THR A 185 22.77 27.58 -17.30
CA THR A 185 24.21 27.52 -17.61
C THR A 185 24.80 26.12 -17.44
N ALA A 186 24.03 25.19 -16.87
CA ALA A 186 24.39 23.79 -16.67
C ALA A 186 23.15 22.88 -16.80
N VAL A 187 23.36 21.56 -16.83
CA VAL A 187 22.29 20.57 -16.88
C VAL A 187 21.25 20.82 -15.78
N VAL A 188 19.96 20.72 -16.13
CA VAL A 188 18.90 20.79 -15.13
C VAL A 188 18.68 19.39 -14.58
N SER A 189 19.13 19.19 -13.36
CA SER A 189 19.20 17.87 -12.73
C SER A 189 18.04 17.60 -11.78
N MET A 190 17.24 18.61 -11.48
CA MET A 190 16.05 18.49 -10.65
C MET A 190 15.05 19.59 -10.95
N ILE A 191 13.77 19.24 -10.92
CA ILE A 191 12.64 20.16 -10.98
C ILE A 191 11.55 19.75 -9.99
N GLU A 192 10.85 20.74 -9.44
CA GLU A 192 9.74 20.52 -8.53
C GLU A 192 8.74 21.66 -8.59
N PHE A 193 7.45 21.33 -8.64
CA PHE A 193 6.39 22.33 -8.53
C PHE A 193 6.20 22.74 -7.07
N SER A 194 5.91 24.02 -6.85
CA SER A 194 5.33 24.44 -5.57
C SER A 194 3.98 23.77 -5.38
N PRO A 195 3.51 23.59 -4.13
CA PRO A 195 2.27 22.85 -3.90
C PRO A 195 1.00 23.66 -4.26
N ASP A 196 1.14 24.92 -4.70
CA ASP A 196 0.09 25.70 -5.38
C ASP A 196 0.15 25.61 -6.91
N GLY A 197 1.17 24.96 -7.46
CA GLY A 197 1.43 24.83 -8.91
C GLY A 197 1.85 26.12 -9.62
N ARG A 198 2.00 27.24 -8.90
CA ARG A 198 2.31 28.56 -9.50
C ARG A 198 3.79 28.76 -9.75
N MET A 199 4.63 28.12 -8.96
CA MET A 199 6.08 28.20 -9.04
C MET A 199 6.69 26.85 -9.44
N LEU A 200 7.83 26.92 -10.09
CA LEU A 200 8.68 25.77 -10.37
C LEU A 200 10.08 26.06 -9.83
N ALA A 201 10.60 25.18 -8.98
CA ALA A 201 12.02 25.18 -8.63
C ALA A 201 12.78 24.31 -9.62
N SER A 202 13.95 24.78 -10.05
CA SER A 202 14.86 24.02 -10.91
C SER A 202 16.28 24.14 -10.41
N ARG A 203 17.04 23.05 -10.43
CA ARG A 203 18.45 23.04 -10.07
C ARG A 203 19.35 22.85 -11.28
N SER A 204 20.18 23.84 -11.55
CA SER A 204 21.16 23.86 -12.65
C SER A 204 22.54 24.13 -12.09
N GLY A 205 23.41 23.12 -12.15
CA GLY A 205 24.73 23.19 -11.51
C GLY A 205 24.60 23.41 -10.00
N THR A 206 25.13 24.53 -9.52
CA THR A 206 25.08 24.94 -8.10
C THR A 206 23.94 25.87 -7.77
N ALA A 207 23.19 26.37 -8.76
CA ALA A 207 22.12 27.34 -8.56
C ALA A 207 20.74 26.68 -8.50
N VAL A 208 19.87 27.21 -7.64
CA VAL A 208 18.44 26.88 -7.60
C VAL A 208 17.69 28.10 -8.11
N THR A 209 16.91 27.94 -9.17
CA THR A 209 16.09 29.02 -9.75
C THR A 209 14.62 28.73 -9.55
N LEU A 210 13.88 29.74 -9.08
CA LEU A 210 12.43 29.74 -8.92
C LEU A 210 11.81 30.50 -10.09
N TRP A 211 10.86 29.85 -10.75
CA TRP A 211 10.18 30.36 -11.94
C TRP A 211 8.70 30.53 -11.67
N GLU A 212 8.10 31.57 -12.23
CA GLU A 212 6.65 31.68 -12.35
C GLU A 212 6.18 30.85 -13.54
N VAL A 213 5.35 29.83 -13.29
CA VAL A 213 4.94 28.84 -14.31
C VAL A 213 4.16 29.47 -15.46
N THR A 214 3.28 30.41 -15.15
CA THR A 214 2.36 31.04 -16.14
C THR A 214 3.11 31.95 -17.12
N THR A 215 4.07 32.73 -16.62
CA THR A 215 4.82 33.74 -17.39
C THR A 215 6.19 33.26 -17.85
N ALA A 216 6.67 32.12 -17.35
CA ALA A 216 8.01 31.59 -17.59
C ALA A 216 9.14 32.56 -17.17
N LYS A 217 8.86 33.46 -16.21
CA LYS A 217 9.84 34.42 -15.70
C LYS A 217 10.56 33.88 -14.47
N VAL A 218 11.85 34.22 -14.37
CA VAL A 218 12.62 34.01 -13.14
C VAL A 218 12.07 34.93 -12.05
N ILE A 219 11.59 34.35 -10.96
CA ILE A 219 11.23 35.08 -9.74
C ILE A 219 12.51 35.33 -8.94
N ARG A 220 13.32 34.28 -8.76
CA ARG A 220 14.50 34.32 -7.91
C ARG A 220 15.53 33.28 -8.35
N THR A 221 16.81 33.61 -8.18
CA THR A 221 17.91 32.64 -8.28
C THR A 221 18.65 32.64 -6.96
N LEU A 222 18.69 31.48 -6.30
CA LEU A 222 19.50 31.22 -5.12
C LEU A 222 20.85 30.68 -5.58
N THR A 223 21.92 31.37 -5.24
CA THR A 223 23.29 30.94 -5.47
C THR A 223 23.98 30.68 -4.13
N PRO A 224 24.76 29.60 -4.01
CA PRO A 224 25.52 29.33 -2.80
C PRO A 224 26.54 30.44 -2.53
N GLU A 225 26.78 30.73 -1.25
CA GLU A 225 27.83 31.65 -0.83
C GLU A 225 29.14 30.90 -0.59
N GLY A 226 30.26 31.44 -1.08
CA GLY A 226 31.59 30.86 -0.86
C GLY A 226 31.80 29.50 -1.52
N LYS A 227 32.05 28.45 -0.72
CA LYS A 227 32.36 27.09 -1.18
C LYS A 227 31.15 26.13 -1.09
N GLU A 228 29.97 26.68 -0.82
CA GLU A 228 28.74 25.90 -0.76
C GLU A 228 28.34 25.34 -2.13
N THR A 229 27.69 24.17 -2.16
CA THR A 229 26.99 23.70 -3.36
C THR A 229 25.59 23.24 -3.01
N PHE A 230 24.61 23.61 -3.83
CA PHE A 230 23.23 23.19 -3.63
C PHE A 230 22.97 21.83 -4.27
N GLY A 231 22.42 20.94 -3.46
CA GLY A 231 21.89 19.64 -3.84
C GLY A 231 20.37 19.69 -4.06
N PRO A 232 19.66 18.58 -3.82
CA PRO A 232 18.22 18.50 -4.00
C PRO A 232 17.42 19.57 -3.26
N VAL A 233 16.22 19.83 -3.75
CA VAL A 233 15.25 20.77 -3.16
C VAL A 233 13.95 20.06 -2.82
N ALA A 234 13.16 20.64 -1.91
CA ALA A 234 11.78 20.23 -1.62
C ALA A 234 10.94 21.41 -1.13
N PHE A 235 9.75 21.62 -1.71
CA PHE A 235 8.81 22.61 -1.20
C PHE A 235 8.04 22.07 0.00
N SER A 236 7.87 22.91 1.03
CA SER A 236 6.96 22.60 2.12
C SER A 236 5.50 22.69 1.66
N PRO A 237 4.59 21.80 2.12
CA PRO A 237 3.19 21.80 1.70
C PRO A 237 2.41 23.08 2.04
N ASP A 238 2.90 23.88 3.00
CA ASP A 238 2.30 25.15 3.43
C ASP A 238 2.75 26.37 2.60
N TRP A 239 3.60 26.15 1.58
CA TRP A 239 4.09 27.13 0.62
C TRP A 239 4.96 28.25 1.20
N ASN A 240 5.41 28.09 2.44
CA ASN A 240 6.23 29.11 3.09
C ASN A 240 7.72 28.81 2.96
N THR A 241 8.11 27.54 2.85
CA THR A 241 9.50 27.12 2.99
C THR A 241 9.97 26.29 1.80
N LEU A 242 11.21 26.52 1.36
CA LEU A 242 11.93 25.64 0.46
C LEU A 242 13.10 25.01 1.22
N ALA A 243 13.08 23.69 1.38
CA ALA A 243 14.23 22.95 1.89
C ALA A 243 15.25 22.76 0.77
N VAL A 244 16.50 23.12 1.03
CA VAL A 244 17.60 22.98 0.07
C VAL A 244 18.72 22.23 0.75
N SER A 245 19.17 21.13 0.14
CA SER A 245 20.41 20.49 0.59
C SER A 245 21.59 21.36 0.21
N VAL A 246 22.50 21.56 1.16
CA VAL A 246 23.73 22.33 0.99
C VAL A 246 24.91 21.48 1.43
N SER A 247 25.92 21.38 0.57
CA SER A 247 27.21 20.78 0.89
C SER A 247 28.24 21.86 1.20
N GLU A 248 29.01 21.67 2.26
CA GLU A 248 30.19 22.46 2.58
C GLU A 248 31.38 21.50 2.70
N GLY A 249 32.06 21.23 1.58
CA GLY A 249 33.12 20.23 1.53
C GLY A 249 32.59 18.81 1.75
N VAL A 250 32.86 18.23 2.92
CA VAL A 250 32.39 16.88 3.30
C VAL A 250 31.13 16.90 4.17
N ALA A 251 30.76 18.07 4.71
CA ALA A 251 29.59 18.23 5.55
C ALA A 251 28.36 18.50 4.69
N TRP A 252 27.24 17.88 5.05
CA TRP A 252 25.96 18.10 4.40
C TRP A 252 24.98 18.70 5.40
N SER A 253 24.14 19.61 4.92
CA SER A 253 23.06 20.18 5.70
C SER A 253 21.83 20.39 4.83
N ILE A 254 20.67 20.56 5.46
CA ILE A 254 19.49 21.10 4.81
C ILE A 254 19.28 22.49 5.38
N LYS A 255 19.34 23.51 4.54
CA LYS A 255 18.96 24.88 4.90
C LYS A 255 17.52 25.12 4.43
N PHE A 256 16.78 25.90 5.21
CA PHE A 256 15.39 26.24 4.89
C PHE A 256 15.32 27.69 4.45
N TRP A 257 14.74 27.93 3.28
CA TRP A 257 14.55 29.25 2.71
C TRP A 257 13.09 29.67 2.86
N ASP A 258 12.84 30.79 3.51
CA ASP A 258 11.51 31.38 3.62
C ASP A 258 11.17 32.11 2.32
N LEU A 259 10.10 31.69 1.65
CA LEU A 259 9.65 32.23 0.37
C LEU A 259 8.99 33.61 0.50
N LYS A 260 8.51 34.00 1.68
CA LYS A 260 7.87 35.29 1.94
C LYS A 260 8.86 36.32 2.43
N GLU A 261 9.69 35.95 3.40
CA GLU A 261 10.70 36.84 3.98
C GLU A 261 11.99 36.92 3.16
N GLU A 262 12.17 36.01 2.20
CA GLU A 262 13.36 35.87 1.35
C GLU A 262 14.65 35.73 2.17
N LYS A 263 14.61 34.87 3.19
CA LYS A 263 15.75 34.65 4.11
C LYS A 263 15.93 33.18 4.43
N TRP A 264 17.17 32.79 4.66
CA TRP A 264 17.50 31.49 5.24
C TRP A 264 17.12 31.47 6.73
N HIS A 265 16.40 30.44 7.17
CA HIS A 265 16.03 30.25 8.56
C HIS A 265 16.34 28.82 9.05
N GLY A 266 17.36 28.71 9.90
CA GLY A 266 17.76 27.44 10.49
C GLY A 266 18.34 26.43 9.48
N SER A 267 18.93 25.39 10.05
CA SER A 267 19.53 24.31 9.29
C SER A 267 19.39 22.99 10.04
N LEU A 268 19.51 21.92 9.28
CA LEU A 268 19.54 20.55 9.75
C LEU A 268 20.86 19.92 9.31
N ALA A 269 21.74 19.59 10.25
CA ALA A 269 22.97 18.89 9.91
C ALA A 269 22.65 17.44 9.53
N VAL A 270 23.04 17.03 8.32
CA VAL A 270 22.84 15.68 7.83
C VAL A 270 24.19 15.05 7.52
N ASN A 271 24.37 13.80 7.91
CA ASN A 271 25.67 13.12 7.81
C ASN A 271 25.81 12.29 6.52
N THR A 272 25.00 12.58 5.50
CA THR A 272 24.93 11.82 4.25
C THR A 272 24.64 12.77 3.09
N ASN A 273 25.06 12.40 1.88
CA ASN A 273 24.79 13.17 0.66
C ASN A 273 23.37 12.85 0.15
N PRO A 274 22.41 13.78 0.21
CA PRO A 274 21.07 13.52 -0.26
C PRO A 274 21.00 13.57 -1.79
N SER A 275 20.42 12.54 -2.38
CA SER A 275 20.09 12.44 -3.80
C SER A 275 18.68 12.95 -4.12
N ARG A 276 17.75 12.88 -3.17
CA ARG A 276 16.38 13.39 -3.29
C ARG A 276 15.87 13.90 -1.94
N LEU A 277 15.05 14.95 -1.95
CA LEU A 277 14.30 15.45 -0.80
C LEU A 277 12.81 15.41 -1.12
N GLN A 278 11.97 15.17 -0.12
CA GLN A 278 10.53 15.31 -0.25
C GLN A 278 9.86 15.51 1.11
N TYR A 279 8.99 16.51 1.22
CA TYR A 279 8.10 16.63 2.38
C TYR A 279 6.98 15.59 2.33
N SER A 280 6.51 15.16 3.50
CA SER A 280 5.21 14.49 3.59
C SER A 280 4.09 15.47 3.22
N PRO A 281 2.94 14.98 2.72
CA PRO A 281 1.81 15.85 2.36
C PRO A 281 1.30 16.75 3.50
N ASP A 282 1.49 16.33 4.76
CA ASP A 282 1.12 17.10 5.95
C ASP A 282 2.21 18.06 6.45
N GLY A 283 3.39 18.05 5.81
CA GLY A 283 4.53 18.92 6.11
C GLY A 283 5.29 18.59 7.40
N LYS A 284 4.88 17.57 8.14
CA LYS A 284 5.51 17.22 9.43
C LYS A 284 6.81 16.43 9.27
N LEU A 285 6.91 15.69 8.17
CA LEU A 285 8.04 14.83 7.90
C LEU A 285 8.82 15.32 6.67
N LEU A 286 10.12 15.11 6.71
CA LEU A 286 11.01 15.29 5.57
C LEU A 286 11.72 13.97 5.30
N ALA A 287 11.52 13.43 4.11
CA ALA A 287 12.24 12.26 3.62
C ALA A 287 13.49 12.70 2.84
N LEU A 288 14.60 12.03 3.15
CA LEU A 288 15.91 12.22 2.56
C LEU A 288 16.38 10.92 1.96
N GLY A 289 16.61 10.89 0.66
CA GLY A 289 17.16 9.74 -0.03
C GLY A 289 18.66 9.91 -0.12
N SER A 290 19.44 8.89 0.24
CA SER A 290 20.90 8.91 0.06
C SER A 290 21.42 7.53 -0.38
N SER A 291 22.75 7.41 -0.50
CA SER A 291 23.42 6.13 -0.75
C SER A 291 23.19 5.12 0.37
N ASP A 292 22.97 5.61 1.59
CA ASP A 292 22.93 4.81 2.81
C ASP A 292 21.50 4.37 3.17
N GLY A 293 20.50 4.80 2.38
CA GLY A 293 19.08 4.53 2.59
C GLY A 293 18.24 5.80 2.60
N ALA A 294 16.98 5.67 3.05
CA ALA A 294 16.07 6.80 3.20
C ALA A 294 16.01 7.22 4.68
N GLN A 295 16.40 8.45 5.00
CA GLN A 295 16.23 9.00 6.34
C GLN A 295 14.91 9.76 6.43
N LEU A 296 14.16 9.55 7.50
CA LEU A 296 12.93 10.26 7.81
C LEU A 296 13.14 11.17 9.01
N TRP A 297 12.83 12.45 8.84
CA TRP A 297 13.07 13.48 9.83
C TRP A 297 11.78 14.16 10.25
N ASP A 298 11.67 14.49 11.54
CA ASP A 298 10.63 15.36 12.08
C ASP A 298 11.05 16.82 11.86
N VAL A 299 10.26 17.55 11.09
CA VAL A 299 10.57 18.94 10.69
C VAL A 299 10.52 19.88 11.88
N ALA A 300 9.54 19.70 12.78
CA ALA A 300 9.33 20.58 13.93
C ALA A 300 10.42 20.38 14.99
N ARG A 301 10.78 19.12 15.26
CA ARG A 301 11.80 18.76 16.25
C ARG A 301 13.22 18.82 15.69
N ARG A 302 13.38 18.85 14.37
CA ARG A 302 14.68 18.76 13.67
C ARG A 302 15.48 17.53 14.08
N THR A 303 14.78 16.42 14.34
CA THR A 303 15.38 15.16 14.75
C THR A 303 15.12 14.08 13.72
N ARG A 304 16.11 13.20 13.55
CA ARG A 304 15.95 12.00 12.72
C ARG A 304 15.09 11.00 13.47
N LEU A 305 13.96 10.61 12.89
CA LEU A 305 13.06 9.62 13.46
C LEU A 305 13.50 8.21 13.11
N HIS A 306 13.76 7.97 11.82
CA HIS A 306 14.04 6.64 11.34
C HIS A 306 14.96 6.65 10.12
N THR A 307 15.69 5.56 9.91
CA THR A 307 16.42 5.31 8.67
C THR A 307 15.88 4.02 8.07
N VAL A 308 15.19 4.13 6.95
CA VAL A 308 14.76 3.00 6.15
C VAL A 308 15.97 2.49 5.37
N THR A 309 16.44 1.30 5.75
CA THR A 309 17.51 0.58 5.08
C THR A 309 16.94 -0.60 4.29
N GLY A 310 17.63 -1.03 3.24
CA GLY A 310 17.14 -2.10 2.35
C GLY A 310 17.61 -1.98 0.92
N HIS A 311 18.01 -0.77 0.52
CA HIS A 311 18.81 -0.53 -0.68
C HIS A 311 20.29 -0.78 -0.33
N PHE A 312 20.95 -1.66 -1.07
CA PHE A 312 22.34 -2.05 -0.81
C PHE A 312 23.18 -1.93 -2.07
N PHE A 313 24.35 -1.30 -1.95
CA PHE A 313 25.38 -1.38 -2.98
C PHE A 313 26.19 -2.67 -2.78
N ASN A 314 26.27 -3.53 -3.78
CA ASN A 314 27.12 -4.72 -3.74
C ASN A 314 28.48 -4.33 -4.33
N TYR A 315 29.50 -4.16 -3.49
CA TYR A 315 30.87 -4.06 -3.99
C TYR A 315 31.27 -5.44 -4.53
N GLY A 316 31.26 -5.59 -5.85
CA GLY A 316 32.15 -6.56 -6.48
C GLY A 316 33.58 -6.16 -6.13
N HIS A 317 34.39 -7.13 -5.72
CA HIS A 317 35.83 -6.95 -5.56
C HIS A 317 36.41 -6.21 -6.78
N ASP A 318 37.27 -5.22 -6.52
CA ASP A 318 38.04 -4.43 -7.49
C ASP A 318 37.36 -3.19 -8.08
N SER A 319 37.47 -2.05 -7.38
CA SER A 319 38.15 -0.84 -7.89
C SER A 319 37.87 0.39 -7.00
N LEU A 320 38.93 1.12 -6.67
CA LEU A 320 38.99 2.25 -5.73
C LEU A 320 38.59 3.60 -6.34
N THR A 321 37.77 3.61 -7.39
CA THR A 321 37.35 4.84 -8.07
C THR A 321 35.93 4.67 -8.59
N HIS A 322 35.06 5.64 -8.24
CA HIS A 322 33.72 5.94 -8.75
C HIS A 322 32.60 5.90 -7.71
N VAL A 323 31.96 7.08 -7.60
CA VAL A 323 30.85 7.47 -6.73
C VAL A 323 29.63 6.60 -7.02
N GLY A 324 29.35 5.62 -6.15
CA GLY A 324 28.32 4.60 -6.33
C GLY A 324 26.90 5.16 -6.19
N GLU A 325 26.08 4.97 -7.22
CA GLU A 325 24.78 5.61 -7.37
C GLU A 325 23.73 5.17 -6.33
N ALA A 326 23.29 6.18 -5.59
CA ALA A 326 22.36 6.21 -4.47
C ALA A 326 20.90 5.95 -4.87
N MET A 327 19.99 5.91 -3.89
CA MET A 327 18.56 6.01 -4.13
C MET A 327 18.26 7.11 -5.16
N THR A 328 17.50 6.77 -6.20
CA THR A 328 17.26 7.65 -7.35
C THR A 328 15.96 8.43 -7.22
N ALA A 329 14.98 7.89 -6.49
CA ALA A 329 13.69 8.54 -6.29
C ALA A 329 13.07 8.24 -4.92
N LEU A 330 12.27 9.19 -4.48
CA LEU A 330 11.46 9.15 -3.27
C LEU A 330 10.06 9.69 -3.59
N ALA A 331 9.03 9.01 -3.10
CA ALA A 331 7.65 9.45 -3.26
C ALA A 331 6.79 9.07 -2.05
N PHE A 332 6.24 10.04 -1.34
CA PHE A 332 5.11 9.81 -0.43
C PHE A 332 3.83 9.54 -1.21
N SER A 333 2.99 8.63 -0.69
CA SER A 333 1.60 8.51 -1.11
C SER A 333 0.83 9.79 -0.78
N HIS A 334 -0.28 10.02 -1.48
CA HIS A 334 -1.12 11.21 -1.28
C HIS A 334 -1.64 11.36 0.16
N ASP A 335 -1.89 10.25 0.85
CA ASP A 335 -2.30 10.23 2.26
C ASP A 335 -1.12 10.27 3.26
N GLY A 336 0.12 10.31 2.76
CA GLY A 336 1.35 10.35 3.54
C GLY A 336 1.69 9.05 4.29
N ARG A 337 0.91 7.98 4.11
CA ARG A 337 1.08 6.73 4.88
C ARG A 337 2.14 5.80 4.31
N ILE A 338 2.42 5.90 3.02
CA ILE A 338 3.39 5.05 2.31
C ILE A 338 4.50 5.94 1.79
N LEU A 339 5.74 5.56 2.05
CA LEU A 339 6.91 6.12 1.39
C LEU A 339 7.46 5.08 0.43
N ALA A 340 7.38 5.36 -0.87
CA ALA A 340 8.02 4.58 -1.91
C ALA A 340 9.46 5.05 -2.09
N THR A 341 10.39 4.10 -2.09
CA THR A 341 11.81 4.33 -2.28
C THR A 341 12.30 3.56 -3.50
N CYS A 342 13.06 4.20 -4.37
CA CYS A 342 13.64 3.56 -5.55
C CYS A 342 15.16 3.77 -5.58
N GLY A 343 15.88 2.73 -5.98
CA GLY A 343 17.32 2.73 -6.17
C GLY A 343 17.74 1.55 -7.05
N ARG A 344 19.01 1.50 -7.46
CA ARG A 344 19.51 0.47 -8.39
C ARG A 344 19.35 -0.97 -7.92
N THR A 345 19.20 -1.18 -6.62
CA THR A 345 19.08 -2.50 -6.00
C THR A 345 18.03 -2.43 -4.90
N VAL A 346 16.99 -3.25 -5.02
CA VAL A 346 15.99 -3.50 -3.97
C VAL A 346 15.99 -4.99 -3.72
N ARG A 347 16.22 -5.45 -2.48
CA ARG A 347 16.00 -6.87 -2.18
C ARG A 347 14.50 -7.18 -2.29
N PRO A 348 14.09 -8.28 -2.96
CA PRO A 348 12.69 -8.70 -3.02
C PRO A 348 12.04 -8.95 -1.66
N SER A 349 12.82 -9.07 -0.58
CA SER A 349 12.36 -9.36 0.78
C SER A 349 11.97 -8.14 1.62
N CYS A 350 12.10 -6.92 1.09
CA CYS A 350 11.87 -5.68 1.84
C CYS A 350 10.64 -4.90 1.36
N THR A 351 9.50 -5.56 1.15
CA THR A 351 8.19 -4.89 1.23
C THR A 351 7.77 -4.82 2.70
N THR A 352 8.39 -3.93 3.48
CA THR A 352 7.82 -3.52 4.77
C THR A 352 6.88 -2.35 4.51
N SER A 353 5.58 -2.61 4.45
CA SER A 353 4.57 -1.57 4.63
C SER A 353 4.70 -1.04 6.06
N ALA A 354 5.37 0.10 6.25
CA ALA A 354 5.28 0.83 7.50
C ALA A 354 3.89 1.48 7.54
N VAL A 355 2.87 0.73 7.96
CA VAL A 355 1.59 1.32 8.33
C VAL A 355 1.87 2.18 9.56
N ALA A 356 1.77 3.50 9.41
CA ALA A 356 1.72 4.41 10.55
C ALA A 356 0.41 4.15 11.32
N SER A 357 0.41 3.15 12.20
CA SER A 357 -0.67 2.94 13.16
C SER A 357 -0.56 4.01 14.24
N SER A 358 -1.36 5.05 14.15
CA SER A 358 -1.65 5.89 15.31
C SER A 358 -2.56 5.10 16.25
N SER A 359 -1.95 4.35 17.17
CA SER A 359 -2.64 3.86 18.36
C SER A 359 -1.79 4.24 19.56
N ALA A 360 -2.23 5.26 20.28
CA ALA A 360 -1.89 5.42 21.69
C ALA A 360 -3.23 5.46 22.46
N PRO A 361 -3.29 4.82 23.64
CA PRO A 361 -4.51 4.60 24.42
C PRO A 361 -5.11 5.88 25.03
#